data_AF-A0A5A9XAN7-F1
#
_entry.id   AF-A0A5A9XAN7-F1
#
_cell.length_a   1.000
_cell.length_b   1.000
_cell.length_c   1.000
_cell.angle_alpha   90.00
_cell.angle_beta   90.00
_cell.angle_gamma   90.00
#
_symmetry.space_group_name_H-M   'P 1'
#
loop_
_entity.id
_entity.type
_entity.pdbx_description
1 polymer ?
#
loop_
_entity_poly.entity_id
_entity_poly.type
_entity_poly.pdbx_seq_one_letter_code
_entity_poly.pdbx_strand_id
1 'polypeptide(L)'
;MSQAEFRKELVKIMPGYDWTIHKSGNPEIYLCATGVQSSGFNRLSTLQVERRERDGRVRYEVKSAGYGKRAPWLATAVDDTLARALRVLQNHYENMAATYRSHASYLQHARTPKEPPCAGTI
;
A
#
# COMPACT_ATOMS: atom_id res chain seq x y z
N MET A 1 18.97 2.57 15.48
CA MET A 1 17.69 3.25 15.81
C MET A 1 16.96 2.45 16.88
N SER A 2 16.35 3.09 17.87
CA SER A 2 15.59 2.41 18.93
C SER A 2 14.14 2.12 18.52
N GLN A 3 13.46 1.19 19.22
CA GLN A 3 12.03 0.92 19.00
C GLN A 3 11.14 2.15 19.24
N ALA A 4 11.49 2.99 20.21
CA ALA A 4 10.73 4.19 20.53
C ALA A 4 10.83 5.24 19.40
N GLU A 5 12.01 5.40 18.81
CA GLU A 5 12.23 6.27 17.65
C GLU A 5 11.46 5.75 16.44
N PHE A 6 11.50 4.43 16.20
CA PHE A 6 10.73 3.80 15.12
C PHE A 6 9.23 4.06 15.24
N ARG A 7 8.69 3.94 16.47
CA ARG A 7 7.30 4.26 16.74
C ARG A 7 6.97 5.70 16.39
N LYS A 8 7.82 6.65 16.80
CA LYS A 8 7.62 8.07 16.53
C LYS A 8 7.63 8.35 15.03
N GLU A 9 8.52 7.71 14.28
CA GLU A 9 8.58 7.81 12.82
C GLU A 9 7.28 7.31 12.17
N LEU A 10 6.81 6.11 12.56
CA LEU A 10 5.58 5.50 12.06
C LEU A 10 4.34 6.38 12.33
N VAL A 11 4.20 6.85 13.57
CA VAL A 11 3.07 7.71 13.97
C VAL A 11 3.13 9.07 13.26
N LYS A 12 4.34 9.60 13.00
CA LYS A 12 4.51 10.87 12.28
C LYS A 12 4.06 10.77 10.82
N ILE A 13 4.41 9.68 10.13
CA ILE A 13 4.09 9.53 8.69
C ILE A 13 2.65 9.03 8.50
N MET A 14 2.18 8.13 9.36
CA MET A 14 0.88 7.49 9.26
C MET A 14 0.16 7.49 10.61
N PRO A 15 -0.38 8.64 11.04
CA PRO A 15 -1.04 8.78 12.34
C PRO A 15 -2.37 8.02 12.46
N GLY A 16 -3.02 7.71 11.33
CA GLY A 16 -4.32 7.02 11.29
C GLY A 16 -4.25 5.51 11.50
N TYR A 17 -3.06 4.93 11.67
CA TYR A 17 -2.85 3.51 11.90
C TYR A 17 -2.51 3.25 13.36
N ASP A 18 -3.14 2.22 13.94
CA ASP A 18 -2.73 1.71 15.25
C ASP A 18 -1.50 0.81 15.08
N TRP A 19 -0.34 1.31 15.52
CA TRP A 19 0.96 0.68 15.33
C TRP A 19 1.35 -0.23 16.50
N THR A 20 1.52 -1.51 16.21
CA THR A 20 2.09 -2.51 17.11
C THR A 20 3.53 -2.82 16.69
N ILE A 21 4.52 -2.58 17.55
CA ILE A 21 5.92 -2.93 17.28
C ILE A 21 6.21 -4.31 17.84
N HIS A 22 6.79 -5.18 17.02
CA HIS A 22 7.17 -6.53 17.40
C HIS A 22 8.58 -6.54 17.97
N LYS A 23 8.79 -7.33 19.04
CA LYS A 23 10.13 -7.55 19.58
C LYS A 23 10.96 -8.33 18.56
N SER A 24 12.12 -7.79 18.22
CA SER A 24 13.13 -8.45 17.39
C SER A 24 14.23 -9.01 18.29
N GLY A 25 14.81 -10.14 17.91
CA GLY A 25 16.00 -10.69 18.58
C GLY A 25 17.23 -9.78 18.46
N ASN A 26 17.31 -8.99 17.39
CA ASN A 26 18.35 -7.97 17.19
C ASN A 26 17.68 -6.64 16.78
N PRO A 27 17.26 -5.80 17.75
CA PRO A 27 16.54 -4.56 17.47
C PRO A 27 17.40 -3.50 16.76
N GLU A 28 18.72 -3.62 16.77
CA GLU A 28 19.62 -2.71 16.03
C GLU A 28 19.60 -2.99 14.52
N ILE A 29 19.49 -4.27 14.14
CA ILE A 29 19.56 -4.73 12.75
C ILE A 29 18.17 -4.83 12.13
N TYR A 30 17.18 -5.25 12.92
CA TYR A 30 15.84 -5.55 12.42
C TYR A 30 14.77 -5.02 13.36
N LEU A 31 13.86 -4.22 12.81
CA LEU A 31 12.66 -3.75 13.49
C LEU A 31 11.45 -4.08 12.63
N CYS A 32 10.37 -4.54 13.25
CA CYS A 32 9.13 -4.88 12.57
C CYS A 32 7.96 -4.25 13.31
N ALA A 33 7.03 -3.65 12.57
CA ALA A 33 5.80 -3.11 13.09
C ALA A 33 4.62 -3.51 12.20
N THR A 34 3.45 -3.65 12.81
CA THR A 34 2.18 -3.84 12.11
C THR A 34 1.25 -2.70 12.47
N GLY A 35 0.78 -1.97 11.47
CA GLY A 35 -0.23 -0.94 11.57
C GLY A 35 -1.59 -1.49 11.15
N VAL A 36 -2.64 -1.21 11.92
CA VAL A 36 -4.02 -1.53 11.52
C VAL A 36 -4.85 -0.25 11.47
N GLN A 37 -5.51 -0.02 10.33
CA GLN A 37 -6.50 1.03 10.21
C GLN A 37 -7.89 0.42 10.37
N SER A 38 -8.70 1.02 11.24
CA SER A 38 -10.10 0.61 11.45
C SER A 38 -11.02 1.82 11.38
N SER A 39 -12.24 1.59 10.93
CA SER A 39 -13.34 2.56 10.92
C SER A 39 -14.55 1.92 11.58
N GLY A 40 -14.86 2.35 12.81
CA GLY A 40 -15.84 1.68 13.67
C GLY A 40 -15.44 0.23 13.93
N PHE A 41 -16.34 -0.71 13.65
CA PHE A 41 -16.08 -2.14 13.79
C PHE A 41 -15.37 -2.78 12.59
N ASN A 42 -15.20 -2.06 11.48
CA ASN A 42 -14.62 -2.59 10.25
C ASN A 42 -13.12 -2.29 10.18
N ARG A 43 -12.31 -3.31 9.92
CA ARG A 43 -10.87 -3.15 9.62
C ARG A 43 -10.69 -2.85 8.15
N LEU A 44 -10.12 -1.71 7.83
CA LEU A 44 -9.99 -1.24 6.45
C LEU A 44 -8.70 -1.74 5.79
N SER A 45 -7.58 -1.63 6.50
CA SER A 45 -6.26 -1.98 5.96
C SER A 45 -5.31 -2.44 7.05
N THR A 46 -4.38 -3.29 6.65
CA THR A 46 -3.24 -3.72 7.48
C THR A 46 -1.95 -3.42 6.75
N LEU A 47 -1.03 -2.75 7.43
CA LEU A 47 0.32 -2.51 6.96
C LEU A 47 1.32 -3.26 7.84
N GLN A 48 2.34 -3.85 7.24
CA GLN A 48 3.52 -4.33 7.93
C GLN A 48 4.71 -3.53 7.44
N VAL A 49 5.48 -2.97 8.37
CA VAL A 49 6.69 -2.21 8.08
C VAL A 49 7.85 -2.94 8.74
N GLU A 50 8.83 -3.29 7.93
CA GLU A 50 10.10 -3.85 8.35
C GLU A 50 11.20 -2.84 8.03
N ARG A 51 12.06 -2.58 9.01
CA ARG A 51 13.30 -1.82 8.81
C ARG A 51 14.46 -2.77 9.03
N ARG A 52 15.33 -2.89 8.04
CA ARG A 52 16.57 -3.67 8.09
C ARG A 52 17.75 -2.74 7.92
N GLU A 53 18.73 -2.87 8.79
CA GLU A 53 19.99 -2.16 8.72
C GLU A 53 21.11 -3.18 8.55
N ARG A 54 21.78 -3.14 7.39
CA ARG A 54 22.87 -4.06 7.05
C ARG A 54 23.99 -3.28 6.39
N ASP A 55 25.21 -3.46 6.87
CA ASP A 55 26.43 -2.86 6.29
C ASP A 55 26.31 -1.33 6.11
N GLY A 56 25.69 -0.65 7.09
CA GLY A 56 25.46 0.80 7.08
C GLY A 56 24.35 1.29 6.13
N ARG A 57 23.64 0.37 5.45
CA ARG A 57 22.49 0.69 4.60
C ARG A 57 21.18 0.35 5.30
N VAL A 58 20.28 1.31 5.33
CA VAL A 58 18.93 1.14 5.85
C VAL A 58 17.99 0.82 4.69
N ARG A 59 17.19 -0.23 4.85
CA ARG A 59 16.15 -0.62 3.91
C ARG A 59 14.83 -0.76 4.65
N TYR A 60 13.81 -0.08 4.16
CA TYR A 60 12.44 -0.20 4.60
C TYR A 60 11.66 -1.07 3.61
N GLU A 61 10.98 -2.07 4.14
CA GLU A 61 10.05 -2.92 3.41
C GLU A 61 8.65 -2.71 4.00
N VAL A 62 7.71 -2.31 3.15
CA VAL A 62 6.33 -2.08 3.52
C VAL A 62 5.46 -3.06 2.77
N LYS A 63 4.68 -3.85 3.51
CA LYS A 63 3.69 -4.78 2.98
C LYS A 63 2.30 -4.26 3.31
N SER A 64 1.38 -4.42 2.37
CA SER A 64 -0.01 -4.05 2.56
C SER A 64 -0.91 -5.25 2.35
N ALA A 65 -1.89 -5.38 3.23
CA ALA A 65 -2.98 -6.32 3.11
C ALA A 65 -4.30 -5.56 3.28
N GLY A 66 -5.34 -6.07 2.62
CA GLY A 66 -6.69 -5.53 2.72
C GLY A 66 -7.37 -5.86 4.05
N TYR A 67 -8.58 -6.40 3.96
CA TYR A 67 -9.44 -6.67 5.12
C TYR A 67 -8.95 -7.90 5.91
N GLY A 68 -8.11 -7.67 6.92
CA GLY A 68 -7.84 -8.66 7.98
C GLY A 68 -6.36 -8.95 8.26
N LYS A 69 -6.06 -9.31 9.52
CA LYS A 69 -4.69 -9.61 10.01
C LYS A 69 -4.05 -10.88 9.41
N ARG A 70 -4.84 -11.72 8.75
CA ARG A 70 -4.40 -12.96 8.07
C ARG A 70 -4.61 -12.90 6.55
N ALA A 71 -5.02 -11.74 6.03
CA ALA A 71 -5.16 -11.59 4.59
C ALA A 71 -3.78 -11.76 3.93
N PRO A 72 -3.70 -12.36 2.73
CA PRO A 72 -2.45 -12.42 1.98
C PRO A 72 -1.97 -11.00 1.69
N TRP A 73 -0.64 -10.83 1.67
CA TRP A 73 -0.03 -9.56 1.27
C TRP A 73 -0.36 -9.29 -0.19
N LEU A 74 -0.98 -8.14 -0.45
CA LEU A 74 -1.42 -7.74 -1.78
C LEU A 74 -0.30 -7.06 -2.56
N ALA A 75 0.46 -6.20 -1.88
CA ALA A 75 1.56 -5.48 -2.46
C ALA A 75 2.67 -5.27 -1.42
N THR A 76 3.91 -5.31 -1.92
CA THR A 76 5.13 -5.05 -1.16
C THR A 76 5.93 -3.98 -1.87
N ALA A 77 6.42 -3.00 -1.12
CA ALA A 77 7.30 -1.95 -1.61
C ALA A 77 8.57 -1.92 -0.75
N VAL A 78 9.71 -1.67 -1.39
CA VAL A 78 11.02 -1.60 -0.72
C VAL A 78 11.70 -0.31 -1.14
N ASP A 79 12.19 0.45 -0.18
CA ASP A 79 12.93 1.70 -0.42
C ASP A 79 13.92 1.99 0.73
N ASP A 80 14.75 3.01 0.57
CA ASP A 80 15.72 3.44 1.58
C ASP A 80 15.06 4.26 2.70
N THR A 81 13.85 4.78 2.47
CA THR A 81 13.08 5.55 3.46
C THR A 81 11.64 5.06 3.57
N LEU A 82 11.07 5.12 4.78
CA LEU A 82 9.68 4.74 5.04
C LEU A 82 8.69 5.54 4.17
N ALA A 83 8.89 6.86 4.07
CA ALA A 83 8.02 7.73 3.29
C ALA A 83 8.00 7.37 1.81
N ARG A 84 9.15 7.06 1.21
CA ARG A 84 9.23 6.64 -0.19
C ARG A 84 8.61 5.27 -0.40
N ALA A 85 8.88 4.31 0.47
CA ALA A 85 8.27 2.97 0.38
C ALA A 85 6.74 3.05 0.43
N LEU A 86 6.18 3.86 1.33
CA LEU A 86 4.73 4.11 1.40
C LEU A 86 4.20 4.81 0.14
N ARG A 87 4.93 5.78 -0.40
CA ARG A 87 4.54 6.47 -1.63
C ARG A 87 4.55 5.53 -2.84
N VAL A 88 5.53 4.64 -2.95
CA VAL A 88 5.57 3.60 -4.00
C VAL A 88 4.34 2.70 -3.90
N LEU A 89 3.98 2.29 -2.68
CA LEU A 89 2.82 1.44 -2.43
C LEU A 89 1.50 2.16 -2.75
N GLN A 90 1.38 3.45 -2.42
CA GLN A 90 0.24 4.27 -2.80
C GLN A 90 0.12 4.41 -4.33
N ASN A 91 1.22 4.77 -5.01
CA ASN A 91 1.26 4.88 -6.46
C ASN A 91 0.87 3.56 -7.14
N HIS A 92 1.28 2.42 -6.59
CA HIS A 92 0.88 1.11 -7.09
C HIS A 92 -0.65 0.94 -7.10
N TYR A 93 -1.32 1.28 -6.01
CA TYR A 93 -2.77 1.21 -5.93
C TYR A 93 -3.48 2.25 -6.81
N GLU A 94 -2.96 3.46 -6.91
CA GLU A 94 -3.49 4.49 -7.81
C GLU A 94 -3.40 4.04 -9.28
N ASN A 95 -2.28 3.45 -9.69
CA ASN A 95 -2.09 2.90 -11.04
C ASN A 95 -3.03 1.73 -11.32
N MET A 96 -3.24 0.82 -10.36
CA MET A 96 -4.24 -0.24 -10.48
C MET A 96 -5.64 0.35 -10.65
N ALA A 97 -6.03 1.32 -9.81
CA ALA A 97 -7.34 1.96 -9.88
C ALA A 97 -7.55 2.66 -11.24
N ALA A 98 -6.54 3.36 -11.75
CA ALA A 98 -6.57 3.99 -13.08
C ALA A 98 -6.76 2.95 -14.19
N THR A 99 -6.05 1.83 -14.12
CA THR A 99 -6.14 0.73 -15.10
C THR A 99 -7.55 0.14 -15.13
N TYR A 100 -8.10 -0.20 -13.96
CA TYR A 100 -9.45 -0.75 -13.88
C TYR A 100 -10.53 0.27 -14.27
N ARG A 101 -10.34 1.55 -13.97
CA ARG A 101 -11.24 2.62 -14.44
C ARG A 101 -11.26 2.71 -15.97
N SER A 102 -10.10 2.60 -16.62
CA SER A 102 -10.01 2.57 -18.08
C SER A 102 -10.73 1.35 -18.67
N HIS A 103 -10.55 0.17 -18.08
CA HIS A 103 -11.28 -1.03 -18.51
C HIS A 103 -12.80 -0.87 -18.37
N ALA A 104 -13.28 -0.31 -17.26
CA ALA A 104 -14.70 -0.01 -17.07
C ALA A 104 -15.23 0.98 -18.13
N SER A 105 -14.44 2.00 -18.45
CA SER A 105 -14.76 2.96 -19.51
C SER A 105 -14.87 2.29 -20.87
N TYR A 106 -13.95 1.38 -21.24
CA TYR A 106 -14.03 0.65 -22.51
C TYR A 106 -15.30 -0.20 -22.63
N LEU A 107 -15.69 -0.89 -21.54
CA LEU A 107 -16.95 -1.64 -21.50
C LEU A 107 -18.17 -0.72 -21.65
N GLN A 108 -18.12 0.48 -21.06
CA GLN A 108 -19.19 1.47 -21.22
C GLN A 108 -19.28 2.00 -22.65
N HIS A 109 -18.15 2.33 -23.28
CA HIS A 109 -18.12 2.79 -24.67
C HIS A 109 -18.67 1.72 -25.63
N ALA A 110 -18.32 0.44 -25.39
CA ALA A 110 -18.81 -0.68 -26.18
C ALA A 110 -20.35 -0.89 -26.09
N ARG A 111 -21.03 -0.29 -25.09
CA ARG A 111 -22.49 -0.33 -25.00
C ARG A 111 -23.19 0.68 -25.92
N THR A 112 -22.46 1.68 -26.41
CA THR A 112 -23.04 2.65 -27.34
C THR A 112 -23.07 1.99 -28.72
N PRO A 113 -24.25 1.84 -29.36
CA PRO A 113 -24.31 1.27 -30.69
C PRO A 113 -23.48 2.14 -31.62
N LYS A 114 -22.55 1.52 -32.35
CA LYS A 114 -21.85 2.20 -33.43
C LYS A 114 -22.91 2.57 -34.46
N GLU A 115 -23.16 3.87 -34.62
CA GLU A 115 -24.08 4.36 -35.65
C GLU A 115 -23.60 3.77 -36.99
N PRO A 116 -24.48 3.04 -37.72
CA PRO A 116 -24.08 2.52 -39.02
C PRO A 116 -23.70 3.71 -39.90
N PRO A 117 -22.60 3.62 -40.68
CA PRO A 117 -22.30 4.66 -41.65
C PRO A 117 -23.54 4.81 -42.54
N CYS A 118 -24.11 6.02 -42.57
CA CYS A 118 -25.28 6.35 -43.37
C CYS A 118 -25.11 5.72 -44.76
N ALA A 119 -26.05 4.85 -45.12
CA ALA A 119 -26.14 4.33 -46.47
C ALA A 119 -26.34 5.55 -47.39
N GLY A 120 -25.25 5.94 -48.07
CA GLY A 120 -25.26 6.98 -49.07
C GLY A 120 -26.28 6.61 -50.14
N THR A 121 -27.32 7.42 -50.23
CA THR A 121 -28.27 7.45 -51.33
C THR A 121 -27.51 7.70 -52.64
N ILE A 122 -27.50 6.72 -53.54
CA ILE A 122 -27.59 6.92 -55.00
C ILE A 122 -28.40 5.76 -55.58
#